data_AF-A0A226EZP5-F1
#
_entry.id   AF-A0A226EZP5-F1
#
_cell.length_a   1.000
_cell.length_b   1.000
_cell.length_c   1.000
_cell.angle_alpha   90.00
_cell.angle_beta   90.00
_cell.angle_gamma   90.00
#
_symmetry.space_group_name_H-M   'P 1'
#
loop_
_entity.id
_entity.type
_entity.pdbx_description
1 polymer ?
#
loop_
_entity_poly.entity_id
_entity_poly.type
_entity_poly.pdbx_seq_one_letter_code
_entity_poly.pdbx_strand_id
1 'polypeptide(L)'
;MSKRLRLITLVQTLTPLKALQRFTRLSEFLYPQRLSFDRVTWQPTPTAKSKLIPWYFLSILCAIEETSFYFILFKQILAHQKDPEVSGTLHLILLISCICYSFSTTIFFTYHSNVDEICFVIRNTLQIKENQSSNLTGFFFHGIISFIVMVPLGGFVVTIRTPKLDPTYLWFRDVSIISCGMKLFLRILPHCSTLLHSSVLIFGFTIINVNIILSILRALDRSILIKHEGSNFLNVSQYITRIRTYRQLQIITQGVNQFIRVQTFTPLKALQRFSILSEFLYPQRLSFNRATWEPTPTPKSKLIPCICYSLSTTICFTYHSNADEICFVIRNTLKIKDQLNESSNLAGIFFHGLISFIVKAPLVGFVVMVINPKLDPTYLWFRNVSIISCGMKLCFRILLYCSALMHISILIFGFAISGVNIIASIVRTLDRSVSVDQERGNFLNISQYVISIRIYRELQILTQVINQFIRYVIPVGALIFVLLAAMLGFMVIKMAGKIPFALVFLDVTIIGAILGFIQIEFSLMADVMRKSTDFKKDLEFQGGYISYRKRQLRSLKVLKIWVGSYFFIHKGTRIKLFGLIAYYTVSLVISF
;
A
#
# COMPACT_ATOMS: atom_id res chain seq x y z
N MET A 1 -22.02 32.35 -26.53
CA MET A 1 -21.20 31.30 -27.20
C MET A 1 -19.73 31.29 -26.77
N SER A 2 -19.03 32.43 -26.71
CA SER A 2 -17.58 32.53 -26.35
C SER A 2 -17.16 31.88 -25.02
N LYS A 3 -17.93 32.04 -23.93
CA LYS A 3 -17.62 31.41 -22.62
C LYS A 3 -17.65 29.87 -22.64
N ARG A 4 -18.60 29.28 -23.37
CA ARG A 4 -18.74 27.82 -23.51
C ARG A 4 -17.60 27.24 -24.35
N LEU A 5 -17.19 27.96 -25.40
CA LEU A 5 -16.03 27.58 -26.22
C LEU A 5 -14.74 27.59 -25.38
N ARG A 6 -14.50 28.65 -24.59
CA ARG A 6 -13.35 28.73 -23.68
C ARG A 6 -13.35 27.60 -22.64
N LEU A 7 -14.50 27.23 -22.09
CA LEU A 7 -14.59 26.13 -21.12
C LEU A 7 -14.29 24.78 -21.79
N ILE A 8 -14.81 24.53 -23.00
CA ILE A 8 -14.52 23.31 -23.77
C ILE A 8 -13.03 23.23 -24.09
N THR A 9 -12.42 24.32 -24.55
CA THR A 9 -10.97 24.38 -24.80
C THR A 9 -10.18 24.15 -23.52
N LEU A 10 -10.61 24.72 -22.38
CA LEU A 10 -9.95 24.50 -21.09
C LEU A 10 -10.01 23.03 -20.68
N VAL A 11 -11.18 22.39 -20.75
CA VAL A 11 -11.39 20.98 -20.39
C VAL A 11 -10.56 20.06 -21.28
N GLN A 12 -10.42 20.36 -22.57
CA GLN A 12 -9.57 19.60 -23.49
C GLN A 12 -8.07 19.66 -23.12
N THR A 13 -7.62 20.68 -22.39
CA THR A 13 -6.22 20.73 -21.90
C THR A 13 -5.96 19.88 -20.66
N LEU A 14 -7.00 19.37 -20.00
CA LEU A 14 -6.90 18.64 -18.73
C LEU A 14 -6.74 17.14 -18.95
N THR A 15 -5.68 16.74 -19.65
CA THR A 15 -5.33 15.32 -19.84
C THR A 15 -4.33 14.85 -18.78
N PRO A 16 -4.28 13.53 -18.46
CA PRO A 16 -3.30 12.97 -17.53
C PRO A 16 -1.85 13.28 -17.90
N LEU A 17 -1.53 13.20 -19.20
CA LEU A 17 -0.20 13.53 -19.71
C LEU A 17 0.12 15.01 -19.52
N LYS A 18 -0.84 15.91 -19.78
CA LYS A 18 -0.64 17.35 -19.54
C LYS A 18 -0.45 17.66 -18.05
N ALA A 19 -1.12 16.93 -17.16
CA ALA A 19 -0.89 17.04 -15.74
C ALA A 19 0.54 16.62 -15.36
N LEU A 20 1.03 15.49 -15.88
CA LEU A 20 2.42 15.06 -15.69
C LEU A 20 3.42 16.10 -16.21
N GLN A 21 3.17 16.70 -17.37
CA GLN A 21 4.01 17.77 -17.92
C GLN A 21 4.06 19.00 -17.01
N ARG A 22 2.91 19.44 -16.46
CA ARG A 22 2.83 20.57 -15.54
C ARG A 22 3.48 20.25 -14.19
N PHE A 23 3.24 19.07 -13.64
CA PHE A 23 3.89 18.59 -12.43
C PHE A 23 5.41 18.59 -12.59
N THR A 24 5.93 18.09 -13.71
CA THR A 24 7.37 18.03 -13.98
C THR A 24 7.97 19.44 -14.07
N ARG A 25 7.27 20.40 -14.68
CA ARG A 25 7.73 21.81 -14.70
C ARG A 25 7.74 22.42 -13.31
N LEU A 26 6.68 22.22 -12.53
CA LEU A 26 6.59 22.74 -11.18
C LEU A 26 7.67 22.14 -10.27
N SER A 27 7.85 20.82 -10.29
CA SER A 27 8.81 20.13 -9.43
C SER A 27 10.26 20.46 -9.79
N GLU A 28 10.60 20.57 -11.08
CA GLU A 28 11.94 21.01 -11.51
C GLU A 28 12.22 22.49 -11.17
N PHE A 29 11.18 23.35 -11.18
CA PHE A 29 11.30 24.74 -10.74
C PHE A 29 11.64 24.84 -9.25
N LEU A 30 11.09 23.96 -8.41
CA LEU A 30 11.38 23.92 -6.98
C LEU A 30 12.82 23.46 -6.71
N TYR A 31 13.24 22.35 -7.30
CA TYR A 31 14.61 21.83 -7.26
C TYR A 31 14.79 20.67 -8.26
N PRO A 32 16.03 20.37 -8.70
CA PRO A 32 16.28 19.24 -9.59
C PRO A 32 15.74 17.92 -9.01
N GLN A 33 14.87 17.25 -9.74
CA GLN A 33 14.29 15.95 -9.37
C GLN A 33 15.16 14.80 -9.86
N ARG A 34 15.09 13.62 -9.23
CA ARG A 34 15.81 12.42 -9.69
C ARG A 34 15.40 11.99 -11.10
N LEU A 35 14.13 12.20 -11.45
CA LEU A 35 13.55 11.98 -12.77
C LEU A 35 13.34 13.34 -13.45
N SER A 36 13.98 13.57 -14.59
CA SER A 36 13.79 14.78 -15.42
C SER A 36 13.20 14.41 -16.77
N PHE A 37 12.59 15.37 -17.45
CA PHE A 37 12.05 15.15 -18.80
C PHE A 37 12.67 16.12 -19.79
N ASP A 38 13.20 15.58 -20.89
CA ASP A 38 13.66 16.39 -22.00
C ASP A 38 12.50 17.25 -22.54
N ARG A 39 12.69 18.57 -22.65
CA ARG A 39 11.57 19.49 -22.93
C ARG A 39 11.05 19.41 -24.36
N VAL A 40 11.87 18.90 -25.28
CA VAL A 40 11.53 18.78 -26.70
C VAL A 40 10.81 17.45 -26.94
N THR A 41 11.42 16.34 -26.52
CA THR A 41 10.94 14.98 -26.76
C THR A 41 9.98 14.46 -25.70
N TRP A 42 9.96 15.09 -24.51
CA TRP A 42 9.27 14.61 -23.30
C TRP A 42 9.68 13.19 -22.90
N GLN A 43 10.90 12.78 -23.27
CA GLN A 43 11.46 11.51 -22.82
C GLN A 43 11.99 11.65 -21.39
N PRO A 44 11.65 10.70 -20.49
CA PRO A 44 12.22 10.68 -19.15
C PRO A 44 13.70 10.33 -19.21
N THR A 45 14.51 11.04 -18.43
CA THR A 45 15.94 10.80 -18.25
C THR A 45 16.35 10.94 -16.78
N PRO A 46 17.25 10.09 -16.27
CA PRO A 46 17.82 10.27 -14.94
C PRO A 46 18.60 11.58 -14.86
N THR A 47 18.35 12.37 -13.82
CA THR A 47 19.14 13.59 -13.57
C THR A 47 20.53 13.22 -13.06
N ALA A 48 21.56 13.93 -13.55
CA ALA A 48 22.94 13.76 -13.10
C ALA A 48 23.08 13.92 -11.58
N LYS A 49 23.82 13.02 -10.92
CA LYS A 49 23.95 12.97 -9.45
C LYS A 49 24.45 14.29 -8.84
N SER A 50 25.34 15.00 -9.53
CA SER A 50 25.88 16.30 -9.09
C SER A 50 24.79 17.37 -8.94
N LYS A 51 23.73 17.33 -9.74
CA LYS A 51 22.61 18.27 -9.66
C LYS A 51 21.60 17.91 -8.56
N LEU A 52 21.70 16.72 -7.97
CA LEU A 52 20.74 16.18 -7.01
C LEU A 52 21.08 16.48 -5.55
N ILE A 53 22.09 17.31 -5.27
CA ILE A 53 22.47 17.68 -3.90
C ILE A 53 21.27 18.21 -3.08
N PRO A 54 20.45 19.16 -3.59
CA PRO A 54 19.29 19.64 -2.83
C PRO A 54 18.25 18.54 -2.59
N TRP A 55 18.06 17.66 -3.58
CA TRP A 55 17.12 16.55 -3.50
C TRP A 55 17.53 15.56 -2.39
N TYR A 56 18.80 15.14 -2.38
CA TYR A 56 19.32 14.24 -1.33
C TYR A 56 19.26 14.86 0.06
N PHE A 57 19.60 16.14 0.18
CA PHE A 57 19.54 16.86 1.44
C PHE A 57 18.12 16.86 2.02
N LEU A 58 17.12 17.22 1.21
CA LEU A 58 15.71 17.22 1.64
C LEU A 58 15.21 15.81 1.99
N SER A 59 15.63 14.77 1.25
CA SER A 59 15.25 13.39 1.56
C SER A 59 15.85 12.90 2.89
N ILE A 60 17.10 13.26 3.18
CA ILE A 60 17.73 12.94 4.47
C ILE A 60 17.01 13.66 5.61
N LEU A 61 16.63 14.93 5.42
CA LEU A 61 15.83 15.66 6.41
C LEU A 61 14.48 14.98 6.68
N CYS A 62 13.77 14.49 5.65
CA CYS A 62 12.53 13.73 5.83
C CYS A 62 12.75 12.46 6.67
N ALA A 63 13.84 11.72 6.43
CA ALA A 63 14.16 10.52 7.22
C ALA A 63 14.53 10.84 8.68
N ILE A 64 15.21 11.97 8.92
CA ILE A 64 15.51 12.46 10.28
C ILE A 64 14.22 12.85 11.01
N GLU A 65 13.29 13.56 10.35
CA GLU A 65 11.99 13.89 10.93
C GLU A 65 11.18 12.63 11.25
N GLU A 66 11.11 11.68 10.31
CA GLU A 66 10.44 10.40 10.47
C GLU A 66 10.93 9.64 11.72
N THR A 67 12.25 9.42 11.79
CA THR A 67 12.87 8.67 12.89
C THR A 67 12.69 9.35 14.23
N SER A 68 12.77 10.68 14.25
CA SER A 68 12.52 11.48 15.46
C SER A 68 11.08 11.35 15.94
N PHE A 69 10.11 11.35 15.03
CA PHE A 69 8.69 11.22 15.40
C PHE A 69 8.35 9.82 15.88
N TYR A 70 8.91 8.79 15.23
CA TYR A 70 8.82 7.42 15.75
C TYR A 70 9.43 7.32 17.14
N PHE A 71 10.62 7.88 17.37
CA PHE A 71 11.24 7.87 18.69
C PHE A 71 10.36 8.53 19.76
N ILE A 72 9.75 9.68 19.44
CA ILE A 72 8.81 10.36 20.33
C ILE A 72 7.60 9.45 20.63
N LEU A 73 6.99 8.84 19.61
CA LEU A 73 5.85 7.94 19.77
C LEU A 73 6.20 6.72 20.61
N PHE A 74 7.35 6.08 20.33
CA PHE A 74 7.84 4.95 21.11
C PHE A 74 8.12 5.33 22.56
N LYS A 75 8.76 6.48 22.81
CA LYS A 75 8.99 6.98 24.16
C LYS A 75 7.68 7.17 24.92
N GLN A 76 6.64 7.72 24.30
CA GLN A 76 5.31 7.85 24.92
C GLN A 76 4.68 6.50 25.27
N ILE A 77 4.87 5.48 24.43
CA ILE A 77 4.35 4.13 24.66
C ILE A 77 5.12 3.45 25.79
N LEU A 78 6.45 3.52 25.77
CA LEU A 78 7.33 2.81 26.71
C LEU A 78 7.40 3.48 28.09
N ALA A 79 7.29 4.80 28.18
CA ALA A 79 7.45 5.50 29.46
C ALA A 79 6.25 5.29 30.40
N HIS A 80 5.12 4.76 29.93
CA HIS A 80 3.85 4.60 30.68
C HIS A 80 3.30 5.90 31.32
N GLN A 81 4.02 7.01 31.21
CA GLN A 81 3.65 8.34 31.60
C GLN A 81 3.49 9.18 30.34
N LYS A 82 2.25 9.60 30.11
CA LYS A 82 1.94 10.50 29.01
C LYS A 82 2.59 11.85 29.28
N ASP A 83 3.38 12.34 28.34
CA ASP A 83 3.89 13.71 28.39
C ASP A 83 2.70 14.68 28.39
N PRO A 84 2.58 15.54 29.43
CA PRO A 84 1.42 16.43 29.59
C PRO A 84 1.28 17.42 28.43
N GLU A 85 2.38 17.74 27.74
CA GLU A 85 2.38 18.64 26.59
C GLU A 85 1.96 17.94 25.29
N VAL A 86 2.08 16.61 25.23
CA VAL A 86 1.63 15.83 24.07
C VAL A 86 0.11 15.69 24.13
N SER A 87 -0.55 16.70 23.58
CA SER A 87 -1.99 16.69 23.35
C SER A 87 -2.37 15.55 22.40
N GLY A 88 -3.64 15.11 22.45
CA GLY A 88 -4.12 14.09 21.49
C GLY A 88 -3.96 14.53 20.03
N THR A 89 -3.93 15.85 19.77
CA THR A 89 -3.75 16.47 18.47
C THR A 89 -2.36 16.22 17.97
N LEU A 90 -1.40 16.53 18.84
CA LEU A 90 0.00 16.44 18.52
C LEU A 90 0.33 14.98 18.26
N HIS A 91 -0.26 14.06 19.03
CA HIS A 91 -0.16 12.64 18.77
C HIS A 91 -0.72 12.24 17.39
N LEU A 92 -1.89 12.75 16.98
CA LEU A 92 -2.43 12.49 15.64
C LEU A 92 -1.57 13.12 14.54
N ILE A 93 -1.12 14.36 14.71
CA ILE A 93 -0.25 15.06 13.74
C ILE A 93 1.07 14.32 13.61
N LEU A 94 1.67 13.90 14.72
CA LEU A 94 2.87 13.06 14.74
C LEU A 94 2.65 11.77 13.96
N LEU A 95 1.53 11.09 14.19
CA LEU A 95 1.20 9.86 13.48
C LEU A 95 1.02 10.08 11.97
N ILE A 96 0.23 11.08 11.57
CA ILE A 96 0.03 11.44 10.16
C ILE A 96 1.36 11.82 9.51
N SER A 97 2.18 12.58 10.22
CA SER A 97 3.51 12.96 9.73
C SER A 97 4.41 11.74 9.59
N CYS A 98 4.41 10.80 10.54
CA CYS A 98 5.15 9.54 10.42
C CYS A 98 4.75 8.81 9.14
N ILE A 99 3.44 8.64 8.89
CA ILE A 99 2.94 7.98 7.68
C ILE A 99 3.41 8.69 6.42
N CYS A 100 3.22 10.01 6.34
CA CYS A 100 3.63 10.81 5.20
C CYS A 100 5.13 10.70 4.97
N TYR A 101 5.96 10.80 6.01
CA TYR A 101 7.40 10.69 5.86
C TYR A 101 7.84 9.27 5.52
N SER A 102 7.24 8.22 6.10
CA SER A 102 7.50 6.84 5.70
C SER A 102 7.22 6.62 4.22
N PHE A 103 6.09 7.16 3.72
CA PHE A 103 5.81 7.15 2.29
C PHE A 103 6.85 7.92 1.49
N SER A 104 7.21 9.14 1.89
CA SER A 104 8.17 9.94 1.14
C SER A 104 9.56 9.30 1.12
N THR A 105 10.06 8.79 2.24
CA THR A 105 11.31 8.04 2.36
C THR A 105 11.31 6.81 1.46
N THR A 106 10.18 6.09 1.40
CA THR A 106 9.98 4.96 0.47
C THR A 106 10.12 5.36 -0.98
N ILE A 107 9.43 6.42 -1.38
CA ILE A 107 9.41 6.92 -2.75
C ILE A 107 10.80 7.39 -3.13
N PHE A 108 11.49 8.08 -2.21
CA PHE A 108 12.89 8.44 -2.34
C PHE A 108 13.76 7.23 -2.67
N PHE A 109 13.70 6.15 -1.89
CA PHE A 109 14.50 4.95 -2.15
C PHE A 109 14.15 4.29 -3.49
N THR A 110 12.85 4.32 -3.86
CA THR A 110 12.34 3.81 -5.13
C THR A 110 12.82 4.66 -6.32
N TYR A 111 12.90 5.98 -6.20
CA TYR A 111 13.47 6.82 -7.26
C TYR A 111 14.99 6.72 -7.29
N HIS A 112 15.64 6.55 -6.16
CA HIS A 112 17.09 6.49 -6.08
C HIS A 112 17.64 5.23 -6.76
N SER A 113 17.12 4.07 -6.39
CA SER A 113 17.69 2.77 -6.72
C SER A 113 17.39 2.32 -8.16
N ASN A 114 16.41 2.97 -8.77
CA ASN A 114 15.48 2.31 -9.68
C ASN A 114 15.00 3.31 -10.78
N VAL A 115 15.76 4.40 -10.95
CA VAL A 115 15.41 5.49 -11.86
C VAL A 115 15.40 5.05 -13.32
N ASP A 116 16.31 4.16 -13.71
CA ASP A 116 16.51 3.77 -15.11
C ASP A 116 15.33 2.95 -15.61
N GLU A 117 14.81 2.07 -14.76
CA GLU A 117 13.67 1.23 -15.07
C GLU A 117 12.37 2.02 -15.01
N ILE A 118 12.23 2.96 -14.06
CA ILE A 118 11.12 3.93 -14.07
C ILE A 118 11.15 4.74 -15.37
N CYS A 119 12.32 5.24 -15.79
CA CYS A 119 12.46 5.94 -17.08
C CYS A 119 12.05 5.05 -18.25
N PHE A 120 12.48 3.79 -18.23
CA PHE A 120 12.14 2.83 -19.26
C PHE A 120 10.63 2.55 -19.31
N VAL A 121 9.96 2.29 -18.18
CA VAL A 121 8.52 2.05 -18.12
C VAL A 121 7.75 3.28 -18.63
N ILE A 122 8.09 4.47 -18.14
CA ILE A 122 7.46 5.73 -18.58
C ILE A 122 7.68 5.94 -20.09
N ARG A 123 8.89 5.70 -20.62
CA ARG A 123 9.19 5.83 -22.06
C ARG A 123 8.30 4.93 -22.90
N ASN A 124 8.20 3.65 -22.54
CA ASN A 124 7.36 2.70 -23.26
C ASN A 124 5.88 3.07 -23.16
N THR A 125 5.43 3.49 -21.97
CA THR A 125 4.08 4.01 -21.75
C THR A 125 3.78 5.22 -22.65
N LEU A 126 4.71 6.19 -22.74
CA LEU A 126 4.55 7.38 -23.56
C LEU A 126 4.50 7.07 -25.06
N GLN A 127 5.13 5.98 -25.51
CA GLN A 127 5.09 5.53 -26.90
C GLN A 127 3.75 4.89 -27.30
N ILE A 128 2.93 4.43 -26.33
CA ILE A 128 1.58 3.88 -26.58
C ILE A 128 0.56 5.02 -26.86
N LYS A 129 1.02 6.13 -27.46
CA LYS A 129 0.31 7.40 -27.58
C LYS A 129 -0.78 7.31 -28.66
N GLU A 130 -2.04 7.35 -28.24
CA GLU A 130 -3.17 7.66 -29.13
C GLU A 130 -4.37 8.24 -28.36
N ASN A 131 -5.07 9.16 -29.03
CA ASN A 131 -6.30 9.89 -28.68
C ASN A 131 -6.90 9.59 -27.29
N GLN A 132 -6.35 10.23 -26.26
CA GLN A 132 -6.90 10.16 -24.90
C GLN A 132 -8.15 11.04 -24.79
N SER A 133 -9.33 10.44 -24.54
CA SER A 133 -10.59 11.16 -24.33
C SER A 133 -11.01 11.29 -22.85
N SER A 134 -10.31 10.66 -21.90
CA SER A 134 -10.74 10.64 -20.49
C SER A 134 -10.34 11.93 -19.75
N ASN A 135 -11.20 12.96 -19.83
CA ASN A 135 -10.97 14.27 -19.21
C ASN A 135 -11.03 14.24 -17.66
N LEU A 136 -11.77 13.29 -17.06
CA LEU A 136 -11.98 13.25 -15.60
C LEU A 136 -10.68 12.95 -14.82
N THR A 137 -9.91 11.94 -15.24
CA THR A 137 -8.66 11.59 -14.57
C THR A 137 -7.62 12.70 -14.70
N GLY A 138 -7.59 13.38 -15.84
CA GLY A 138 -6.70 14.52 -16.02
C GLY A 138 -7.13 15.74 -15.19
N PHE A 139 -8.43 16.00 -15.04
CA PHE A 139 -8.95 17.03 -14.11
C PHE A 139 -8.49 16.75 -12.66
N PHE A 140 -8.63 15.49 -12.20
CA PHE A 140 -8.19 15.08 -10.88
C PHE A 140 -6.69 15.33 -10.64
N PHE A 141 -5.82 14.99 -11.60
CA PHE A 141 -4.39 15.27 -11.45
C PHE A 141 -4.03 16.76 -11.46
N HIS A 142 -4.75 17.57 -12.22
CA HIS A 142 -4.56 19.02 -12.15
C HIS A 142 -4.93 19.58 -10.77
N GLY A 143 -5.97 19.03 -10.14
CA GLY A 143 -6.29 19.31 -8.73
C GLY A 143 -5.15 18.88 -7.78
N ILE A 144 -4.60 17.67 -7.97
CA ILE A 144 -3.48 17.15 -7.15
C ILE A 144 -2.26 18.08 -7.16
N ILE A 145 -1.93 18.70 -8.29
CA ILE A 145 -0.78 19.62 -8.39
C ILE A 145 -0.90 20.78 -7.41
N SER A 146 -2.12 21.28 -7.14
CA SER A 146 -2.32 22.36 -6.17
C SER A 146 -1.97 21.96 -4.73
N PHE A 147 -2.14 20.68 -4.38
CA PHE A 147 -1.81 20.18 -3.03
C PHE A 147 -0.31 20.21 -2.74
N ILE A 148 0.55 20.16 -3.76
CA ILE A 148 2.01 20.29 -3.60
C ILE A 148 2.37 21.62 -2.93
N VAL A 149 1.63 22.68 -3.22
CA VAL A 149 1.83 24.02 -2.65
C VAL A 149 0.99 24.20 -1.38
N MET A 150 -0.25 23.73 -1.38
CA MET A 150 -1.17 23.94 -0.26
C MET A 150 -0.77 23.20 1.02
N VAL A 151 -0.18 22.01 0.93
CA VAL A 151 0.26 21.22 2.11
C VAL A 151 1.36 21.93 2.90
N PRO A 152 2.51 22.32 2.33
CA PRO A 152 3.55 23.02 3.08
C PRO A 152 3.08 24.40 3.56
N LEU A 153 2.23 25.11 2.81
CA LEU A 153 1.64 26.37 3.26
C LEU A 153 0.71 26.16 4.46
N GLY A 154 -0.08 25.08 4.46
CA GLY A 154 -0.89 24.68 5.59
C GLY A 154 -0.05 24.36 6.83
N GLY A 155 1.02 23.58 6.66
CA GLY A 155 1.99 23.28 7.73
C GLY A 155 2.65 24.53 8.30
N PHE A 156 3.04 25.47 7.43
CA PHE A 156 3.58 26.78 7.82
C PHE A 156 2.60 27.56 8.71
N VAL A 157 1.35 27.70 8.26
CA VAL A 157 0.30 28.44 8.99
C VAL A 157 0.01 27.77 10.34
N VAL A 158 -0.04 26.44 10.40
CA VAL A 158 -0.24 25.69 11.65
C VAL A 158 0.93 25.91 12.62
N THR A 159 2.16 25.92 12.11
CA THR A 159 3.37 26.14 12.92
C THR A 159 3.40 27.54 13.53
N ILE A 160 3.02 28.57 12.77
CA ILE A 160 2.97 29.95 13.26
C ILE A 160 1.82 30.15 14.25
N ARG A 161 0.60 29.72 13.90
CA ARG A 161 -0.58 29.99 14.73
C ARG A 161 -0.64 29.14 15.99
N THR A 162 -0.07 27.94 15.93
CA THR A 162 -0.15 26.94 17.00
C THR A 162 1.18 26.20 17.12
N PRO A 163 2.24 26.86 17.63
CA PRO A 163 3.59 26.30 17.65
C PRO A 163 3.72 25.04 18.50
N LYS A 164 2.75 24.73 19.38
CA LYS A 164 2.71 23.46 20.15
C LYS A 164 2.13 22.27 19.36
N LEU A 165 1.53 22.51 18.18
CA LEU A 165 0.98 21.47 17.30
C LEU A 165 1.99 20.97 16.26
N ASP A 166 3.04 21.73 16.03
CA ASP A 166 4.18 21.34 15.20
C ASP A 166 4.99 20.25 15.95
N PRO A 167 5.15 19.05 15.39
CA PRO A 167 6.00 18.00 15.96
C PRO A 167 7.42 18.44 16.33
N THR A 168 8.01 19.36 15.56
CA THR A 168 9.38 19.85 15.81
C THR A 168 9.45 20.77 17.03
N TYR A 169 8.31 21.21 17.58
CA TYR A 169 8.22 21.84 18.90
C TYR A 169 8.97 21.05 19.96
N LEU A 170 8.78 19.73 19.96
CA LEU A 170 9.33 18.82 20.95
C LEU A 170 10.85 18.75 20.91
N TRP A 171 11.49 19.13 19.80
CA TRP A 171 12.96 19.14 19.70
C TRP A 171 13.59 20.33 20.40
N PHE A 172 12.93 21.50 20.31
CA PHE A 172 13.51 22.76 20.76
C PHE A 172 12.94 23.27 22.09
N ARG A 173 11.97 22.55 22.69
CA ARG A 173 11.31 23.03 23.91
C ARG A 173 12.29 23.19 25.07
N ASP A 174 13.22 22.26 25.23
CA ASP A 174 14.16 22.23 26.36
C ASP A 174 15.44 23.06 26.12
N VAL A 175 15.63 23.63 24.93
CA VAL A 175 16.83 24.41 24.58
C VAL A 175 16.68 25.86 25.01
N SER A 176 17.16 26.25 26.18
CA SER A 176 16.99 27.63 26.71
C SER A 176 17.85 28.70 26.01
N ILE A 177 18.97 28.31 25.38
CA ILE A 177 19.96 29.22 24.78
C ILE A 177 19.40 29.97 23.55
N ILE A 178 18.41 29.39 22.86
CA ILE A 178 17.88 29.93 21.59
C ILE A 178 16.65 30.80 21.87
N SER A 179 16.63 32.03 21.33
CA SER A 179 15.49 32.94 21.46
C SER A 179 14.21 32.36 20.86
N CYS A 180 13.04 32.77 21.36
CA CYS A 180 11.74 32.25 20.89
C CYS A 180 11.54 32.45 19.37
N GLY A 181 11.92 33.63 18.85
CA GLY A 181 11.87 33.92 17.41
C GLY A 181 12.79 33.01 16.59
N MET A 182 14.02 32.76 17.08
CA MET A 182 14.94 31.85 16.42
C MET A 182 14.46 30.40 16.49
N LYS A 183 13.85 29.94 17.59
CA LYS A 183 13.23 28.60 17.67
C LYS A 183 12.12 28.45 16.63
N LEU A 184 11.26 29.46 16.49
CA LEU A 184 10.18 29.42 15.50
C LEU A 184 10.75 29.34 14.07
N PHE A 185 11.76 30.15 13.76
CA PHE A 185 12.47 30.11 12.48
C PHE A 185 13.10 28.73 12.19
N LEU A 186 13.83 28.18 13.17
CA LEU A 186 14.49 26.87 13.08
C LEU A 186 13.51 25.70 12.98
N ARG A 187 12.25 25.87 13.37
CA ARG A 187 11.18 24.87 13.18
C ARG A 187 10.54 24.97 11.82
N ILE A 188 10.16 26.18 11.43
CA ILE A 188 9.50 26.47 10.15
C ILE A 188 10.35 26.03 8.97
N LEU A 189 11.65 26.37 8.97
CA LEU A 189 12.51 26.13 7.83
C LEU A 189 12.63 24.64 7.46
N PRO A 190 13.03 23.72 8.37
CA PRO A 190 13.09 22.31 8.05
C PRO A 190 11.69 21.74 7.80
N HIS A 191 10.71 22.02 8.66
CA HIS A 191 9.39 21.41 8.55
C HIS A 191 8.66 21.78 7.25
N CYS A 192 8.72 23.04 6.82
CA CYS A 192 8.12 23.43 5.54
C CYS A 192 8.88 22.83 4.34
N SER A 193 10.21 22.71 4.44
CA SER A 193 11.04 22.13 3.39
C SER A 193 10.79 20.64 3.23
N THR A 194 10.71 19.90 4.33
CA THR A 194 10.41 18.46 4.36
C THR A 194 8.96 18.20 3.94
N LEU A 195 7.98 19.00 4.37
CA LEU A 195 6.60 18.90 3.89
C LEU A 195 6.47 19.16 2.39
N LEU A 196 7.16 20.18 1.87
CA LEU A 196 7.20 20.46 0.43
C LEU A 196 7.82 19.28 -0.32
N HIS A 197 8.97 18.77 0.16
CA HIS A 197 9.66 17.64 -0.44
C HIS A 197 8.80 16.38 -0.45
N SER A 198 8.23 16.03 0.70
CA SER A 198 7.31 14.91 0.85
C SER A 198 6.11 15.01 -0.07
N SER A 199 5.53 16.21 -0.22
CA SER A 199 4.42 16.46 -1.12
C SER A 199 4.80 16.27 -2.59
N VAL A 200 5.95 16.80 -3.02
CA VAL A 200 6.47 16.60 -4.39
C VAL A 200 6.66 15.11 -4.68
N LEU A 201 7.25 14.35 -3.75
CA LEU A 201 7.47 12.92 -3.92
C LEU A 201 6.14 12.14 -4.00
N ILE A 202 5.24 12.30 -3.02
CA ILE A 202 3.98 11.55 -2.94
C ILE A 202 3.09 11.84 -4.14
N PHE A 203 2.86 13.12 -4.44
CA PHE A 203 1.97 13.50 -5.53
C PHE A 203 2.60 13.24 -6.90
N GLY A 204 3.91 13.44 -7.06
CA GLY A 204 4.63 13.10 -8.28
C GLY A 204 4.55 11.62 -8.61
N PHE A 205 4.82 10.78 -7.62
CA PHE A 205 4.75 9.33 -7.74
C PHE A 205 3.33 8.87 -8.09
N THR A 206 2.32 9.44 -7.44
CA THR A 206 0.90 9.16 -7.75
C THR A 206 0.56 9.53 -9.20
N ILE A 207 0.96 10.71 -9.68
CA ILE A 207 0.70 11.14 -11.06
C ILE A 207 1.39 10.21 -12.06
N ILE A 208 2.66 9.84 -11.82
CA ILE A 208 3.42 8.94 -12.67
C ILE A 208 2.77 7.56 -12.75
N ASN A 209 2.48 6.94 -11.60
CA ASN A 209 1.96 5.58 -11.57
C ASN A 209 0.58 5.45 -12.18
N VAL A 210 -0.32 6.40 -11.94
CA VAL A 210 -1.63 6.30 -12.59
C VAL A 210 -1.53 6.51 -14.11
N ASN A 211 -0.60 7.35 -14.60
CA ASN A 211 -0.33 7.45 -16.04
C ASN A 211 0.18 6.12 -16.63
N ILE A 212 1.05 5.41 -15.90
CA ILE A 212 1.53 4.07 -16.27
C ILE A 212 0.36 3.08 -16.33
N ILE A 213 -0.41 2.98 -15.26
CA ILE A 213 -1.56 2.06 -15.12
C ILE A 213 -2.59 2.30 -16.24
N LEU A 214 -2.98 3.56 -16.47
CA LEU A 214 -3.94 3.90 -17.53
C LEU A 214 -3.46 3.48 -18.92
N SER A 215 -2.16 3.59 -19.17
CA SER A 215 -1.59 3.24 -20.47
C SER A 215 -1.50 1.72 -20.64
N ILE A 216 -1.17 1.00 -19.57
CA ILE A 216 -1.21 -0.46 -19.50
C ILE A 216 -2.62 -1.01 -19.74
N LEU A 217 -3.64 -0.43 -19.08
CA LEU A 217 -5.04 -0.82 -19.24
C LEU A 217 -5.52 -0.62 -20.68
N ARG A 218 -5.23 0.54 -21.29
CA ARG A 218 -5.59 0.79 -22.69
C ARG A 218 -4.89 -0.14 -23.67
N ALA A 219 -3.60 -0.43 -23.45
CA ALA A 219 -2.88 -1.40 -24.27
C ALA A 219 -3.53 -2.79 -24.22
N LEU A 220 -4.12 -3.15 -23.08
CA LEU A 220 -4.87 -4.39 -22.94
C LEU A 220 -6.21 -4.36 -23.67
N ASP A 221 -7.01 -3.33 -23.48
CA ASP A 221 -8.32 -3.22 -24.12
C ASP A 221 -8.19 -3.38 -25.64
N ARG A 222 -7.16 -2.79 -26.24
CA ARG A 222 -6.84 -2.98 -27.67
C ARG A 222 -6.47 -4.41 -28.02
N SER A 223 -5.64 -5.06 -27.20
CA SER A 223 -5.25 -6.45 -27.45
C SER A 223 -6.45 -7.40 -27.40
N ILE A 224 -7.47 -7.07 -26.61
CA ILE A 224 -8.73 -7.81 -26.50
C ILE A 224 -9.63 -7.51 -27.71
N LEU A 225 -9.78 -6.24 -28.09
CA LEU A 225 -10.59 -5.83 -29.25
C LEU A 225 -10.10 -6.51 -30.55
N ILE A 226 -8.78 -6.51 -30.75
CA ILE A 226 -8.13 -7.18 -31.90
C ILE A 226 -8.33 -8.71 -31.87
N LYS A 227 -8.56 -9.32 -30.70
CA LYS A 227 -8.84 -10.76 -30.56
C LYS A 227 -10.27 -11.09 -31.03
N HIS A 228 -11.22 -10.19 -30.81
CA HIS A 228 -12.61 -10.38 -31.21
C HIS A 228 -12.84 -10.19 -32.72
N GLU A 229 -12.05 -9.34 -33.39
CA GLU A 229 -12.13 -9.15 -34.85
C GLU A 229 -11.42 -10.25 -35.67
N GLY A 230 -10.73 -11.20 -35.02
CA GLY A 230 -9.78 -12.11 -35.66
C GLY A 230 -10.23 -13.57 -35.79
N SER A 231 -11.46 -13.86 -36.23
CA SER A 231 -11.86 -15.22 -36.65
C SER A 231 -11.38 -15.59 -38.06
N ASN A 232 -10.88 -14.65 -38.87
CA ASN A 232 -10.28 -14.92 -40.17
C ASN A 232 -8.74 -14.75 -40.11
N PHE A 233 -8.06 -15.77 -39.59
CA PHE A 233 -6.60 -15.85 -39.55
C PHE A 233 -6.01 -16.10 -40.95
N LEU A 234 -5.61 -15.05 -41.66
CA LEU A 234 -4.77 -15.18 -42.85
C LEU A 234 -3.62 -14.16 -42.96
N ASN A 235 -3.52 -13.18 -42.06
CA ASN A 235 -2.49 -12.16 -42.19
C ASN A 235 -1.34 -12.35 -41.18
N VAL A 236 -0.27 -13.01 -41.64
CA VAL A 236 1.01 -13.21 -40.94
C VAL A 236 1.58 -11.88 -40.40
N SER A 237 1.30 -10.76 -41.07
CA SER A 237 1.64 -9.40 -40.60
C SER A 237 0.99 -9.04 -39.26
N GLN A 238 -0.29 -9.38 -39.06
CA GLN A 238 -0.97 -9.16 -37.77
C GLN A 238 -0.42 -10.08 -36.68
N TYR A 239 -0.03 -11.31 -37.03
CA TYR A 239 0.61 -12.23 -36.09
C TYR A 239 2.00 -11.75 -35.67
N ILE A 240 2.82 -11.27 -36.61
CA ILE A 240 4.14 -10.67 -36.35
C ILE A 240 3.98 -9.41 -35.49
N THR A 241 2.99 -8.57 -35.77
CA THR A 241 2.70 -7.37 -34.96
C THR A 241 2.29 -7.76 -33.54
N ARG A 242 1.42 -8.77 -33.38
CA ARG A 242 1.06 -9.34 -32.07
C ARG A 242 2.28 -9.89 -31.34
N ILE A 243 3.16 -10.62 -32.01
CA ILE A 243 4.42 -11.12 -31.42
C ILE A 243 5.32 -9.96 -31.01
N ARG A 244 5.43 -8.90 -31.82
CA ARG A 244 6.26 -7.73 -31.52
C ARG A 244 5.73 -6.99 -30.29
N THR A 245 4.41 -6.80 -30.19
CA THR A 245 3.76 -6.20 -29.02
C THR A 245 3.91 -7.09 -27.78
N TYR A 246 3.76 -8.42 -27.91
CA TYR A 246 4.00 -9.36 -26.81
C TYR A 246 5.47 -9.37 -26.38
N ARG A 247 6.41 -9.32 -27.32
CA ARG A 247 7.86 -9.28 -27.05
C ARG A 247 8.25 -7.96 -26.39
N GLN A 248 7.66 -6.84 -26.80
CA GLN A 248 7.81 -5.54 -26.13
C GLN A 248 7.24 -5.58 -24.71
N LEU A 249 6.04 -6.13 -24.53
CA LEU A 249 5.45 -6.36 -23.20
C LEU A 249 6.32 -7.29 -22.34
N GLN A 250 6.92 -8.31 -22.93
CA GLN A 250 7.78 -9.27 -22.24
C GLN A 250 9.14 -8.67 -21.90
N ILE A 251 9.72 -7.84 -22.77
CA ILE A 251 10.94 -7.05 -22.50
C ILE A 251 10.65 -6.02 -21.41
N ILE A 252 9.48 -5.38 -21.44
CA ILE A 252 9.06 -4.46 -20.38
C ILE A 252 8.92 -5.21 -19.05
N THR A 253 8.27 -6.37 -19.07
CA THR A 253 8.15 -7.24 -17.91
C THR A 253 9.51 -7.76 -17.42
N GLN A 254 10.47 -8.03 -18.32
CA GLN A 254 11.81 -8.50 -17.97
C GLN A 254 12.73 -7.39 -17.45
N GLY A 255 12.64 -6.17 -17.99
CA GLY A 255 13.32 -4.98 -17.44
C GLY A 255 12.79 -4.63 -16.05
N VAL A 256 11.46 -4.69 -15.89
CA VAL A 256 10.80 -4.60 -14.58
C VAL A 256 11.22 -5.75 -13.66
N ASN A 257 11.50 -6.96 -14.16
CA ASN A 257 12.02 -8.05 -13.32
C ASN A 257 13.52 -7.92 -12.94
N GLN A 258 14.33 -7.20 -13.74
CA GLN A 258 15.74 -6.92 -13.42
C GLN A 258 15.88 -5.79 -12.37
N PHE A 259 15.05 -4.75 -12.44
CA PHE A 259 14.81 -3.75 -11.38
C PHE A 259 14.66 -4.39 -9.99
N ILE A 260 13.93 -5.51 -9.93
CA ILE A 260 13.59 -6.21 -8.69
C ILE A 260 14.80 -6.93 -8.07
N ARG A 261 15.81 -7.35 -8.85
CA ARG A 261 16.97 -8.09 -8.30
C ARG A 261 17.88 -7.21 -7.46
N VAL A 262 18.02 -5.93 -7.81
CA VAL A 262 18.91 -4.96 -7.15
C VAL A 262 18.35 -4.49 -5.79
N GLN A 263 17.02 -4.52 -5.60
CA GLN A 263 16.33 -4.12 -4.35
C GLN A 263 16.62 -5.00 -3.11
N THR A 264 17.37 -6.11 -3.23
CA THR A 264 17.47 -7.11 -2.15
C THR A 264 18.57 -6.91 -1.10
N PHE A 265 19.28 -5.78 -1.09
CA PHE A 265 20.34 -5.53 -0.10
C PHE A 265 20.28 -4.11 0.44
N THR A 266 19.69 -3.88 1.63
CA THR A 266 20.24 -2.99 2.71
C THR A 266 19.34 -2.64 3.93
N PRO A 267 17.99 -2.66 3.96
CA PRO A 267 17.28 -2.13 5.14
C PRO A 267 17.37 -3.02 6.40
N LEU A 268 17.57 -4.33 6.20
CA LEU A 268 17.54 -5.31 7.29
C LEU A 268 18.79 -5.21 8.19
N LYS A 269 19.97 -4.86 7.65
CA LYS A 269 21.20 -4.73 8.47
C LYS A 269 21.13 -3.53 9.45
N ALA A 270 20.30 -2.53 9.18
CA ALA A 270 20.07 -1.41 10.08
C ALA A 270 19.09 -1.77 11.22
N LEU A 271 18.00 -2.49 10.90
CA LEU A 271 17.02 -2.99 11.89
C LEU A 271 17.57 -4.11 12.78
N GLN A 272 18.41 -5.00 12.25
CA GLN A 272 19.07 -6.05 13.04
C GLN A 272 20.11 -5.49 14.00
N ARG A 273 20.81 -4.41 13.63
CA ARG A 273 21.72 -3.69 14.55
C ARG A 273 20.96 -2.93 15.64
N PHE A 274 19.73 -2.50 15.37
CA PHE A 274 18.85 -1.87 16.37
C PHE A 274 18.31 -2.86 17.41
N SER A 275 17.98 -4.09 17.01
CA SER A 275 17.57 -5.18 17.92
C SER A 275 18.67 -5.59 18.91
N ILE A 276 19.94 -5.51 18.50
CA ILE A 276 21.10 -5.84 19.36
C ILE A 276 21.40 -4.66 20.30
N LEU A 277 21.07 -3.43 19.92
CA LEU A 277 21.24 -2.24 20.75
C LEU A 277 20.19 -2.15 21.89
N SER A 278 18.98 -2.70 21.69
CA SER A 278 17.94 -2.72 22.73
C SER A 278 18.23 -3.70 23.87
N GLU A 279 18.99 -4.77 23.63
CA GLU A 279 19.44 -5.68 24.69
C GLU A 279 20.62 -5.12 25.50
N PHE A 280 21.39 -4.18 24.95
CA PHE A 280 22.56 -3.60 25.62
C PHE A 280 22.23 -2.39 26.52
N LEU A 281 21.05 -1.77 26.38
CA LEU A 281 20.70 -0.52 27.06
C LEU A 281 19.81 -0.67 28.31
N TYR A 282 19.40 -1.88 28.71
CA TYR A 282 18.56 -2.09 29.90
C TYR A 282 18.96 -3.31 30.74
N PRO A 283 19.95 -3.18 31.64
CA PRO A 283 20.07 -4.05 32.80
C PRO A 283 19.65 -3.27 34.05
N GLN A 284 18.35 -3.03 34.28
CA GLN A 284 17.91 -2.52 35.58
C GLN A 284 16.68 -3.25 36.12
N ARG A 285 16.95 -3.99 37.21
CA ARG A 285 16.01 -4.49 38.21
C ARG A 285 15.25 -3.29 38.81
N LEU A 286 13.95 -3.22 38.59
CA LEU A 286 13.06 -2.29 39.28
C LEU A 286 12.36 -3.02 40.43
N SER A 287 12.74 -2.71 41.66
CA SER A 287 11.98 -3.04 42.87
C SER A 287 10.78 -2.10 42.97
N PHE A 288 9.58 -2.64 42.86
CA PHE A 288 8.32 -1.89 42.91
C PHE A 288 7.85 -1.74 44.37
N ASN A 289 7.76 -0.50 44.86
CA ASN A 289 7.14 -0.21 46.16
C ASN A 289 5.67 0.19 45.93
N ARG A 290 4.75 -0.53 46.58
CA ARG A 290 3.31 -0.47 46.35
C ARG A 290 2.66 0.41 47.43
N ALA A 291 2.47 1.70 47.16
CA ALA A 291 1.57 2.53 47.95
C ALA A 291 0.87 3.58 47.08
N THR A 292 -0.46 3.45 47.02
CA THR A 292 -1.46 4.46 46.65
C THR A 292 -1.24 5.23 45.34
N TRP A 293 -1.70 4.65 44.23
CA TRP A 293 -2.06 5.39 43.03
C TRP A 293 -3.43 4.91 42.55
N GLU A 294 -4.44 5.78 42.61
CA GLU A 294 -5.67 5.60 41.83
C GLU A 294 -5.38 6.01 40.38
N PRO A 295 -5.42 5.10 39.40
CA PRO A 295 -5.22 5.46 38.02
C PRO A 295 -6.50 6.09 37.46
N THR A 296 -6.44 7.37 37.11
CA THR A 296 -7.46 7.97 36.26
C THR A 296 -7.46 7.24 34.90
N PRO A 297 -8.58 6.63 34.46
CA PRO A 297 -8.61 5.86 33.23
C PRO A 297 -8.58 6.83 32.04
N THR A 298 -7.40 7.05 31.48
CA THR A 298 -7.30 7.69 30.16
C THR A 298 -7.68 6.67 29.07
N PRO A 299 -8.48 7.06 28.07
CA PRO A 299 -9.00 6.11 27.09
C PRO A 299 -7.88 5.63 26.17
N LYS A 300 -7.52 4.35 26.30
CA LYS A 300 -6.53 3.61 25.50
C LYS A 300 -6.97 3.33 24.05
N SER A 301 -8.10 3.87 23.61
CA SER A 301 -8.67 3.69 22.26
C SER A 301 -7.85 4.33 21.11
N LYS A 302 -6.71 4.97 21.41
CA LYS A 302 -5.90 5.71 20.43
C LYS A 302 -4.86 4.86 19.67
N LEU A 303 -4.64 3.60 20.07
CA LEU A 303 -3.67 2.72 19.42
C LEU A 303 -4.19 2.12 18.10
N ILE A 304 -5.51 1.92 17.98
CA ILE A 304 -6.17 1.29 16.83
C ILE A 304 -5.92 2.08 15.53
N PRO A 305 -6.06 3.43 15.48
CA PRO A 305 -5.74 4.20 14.29
C PRO A 305 -4.29 4.01 13.83
N CYS A 306 -3.30 4.03 14.75
CA CYS A 306 -1.88 3.90 14.41
C CYS A 306 -1.58 2.63 13.62
N ILE A 307 -2.17 1.52 14.04
CA ILE A 307 -1.94 0.21 13.42
C ILE A 307 -2.60 0.16 12.02
N CYS A 308 -3.84 0.63 11.89
CA CYS A 308 -4.54 0.72 10.61
C CYS A 308 -3.79 1.62 9.60
N TYR A 309 -3.24 2.73 10.09
CA TYR A 309 -2.46 3.64 9.30
C TYR A 309 -1.12 3.05 8.85
N SER A 310 -0.36 2.39 9.73
CA SER A 310 0.89 1.72 9.37
C SER A 310 0.65 0.61 8.34
N LEU A 311 -0.45 -0.14 8.48
CA LEU A 311 -0.88 -1.14 7.51
C LEU A 311 -1.20 -0.49 6.16
N SER A 312 -2.04 0.55 6.16
CA SER A 312 -2.35 1.31 4.95
C SER A 312 -1.10 1.87 4.30
N THR A 313 -0.12 2.29 5.11
CA THR A 313 1.16 2.81 4.63
C THR A 313 1.97 1.73 3.94
N THR A 314 2.06 0.56 4.55
CA THR A 314 2.74 -0.62 3.98
C THR A 314 2.04 -1.14 2.72
N ILE A 315 0.71 -1.14 2.70
CA ILE A 315 -0.09 -1.56 1.54
C ILE A 315 0.11 -0.59 0.38
N CYS A 316 0.01 0.71 0.63
CA CYS A 316 0.29 1.72 -0.39
C CYS A 316 1.76 1.69 -0.82
N PHE A 317 2.72 1.51 0.10
CA PHE A 317 4.14 1.30 -0.23
C PHE A 317 4.26 0.21 -1.27
N THR A 318 3.61 -0.93 -1.00
CA THR A 318 3.76 -2.10 -1.84
C THR A 318 3.00 -1.97 -3.15
N TYR A 319 1.80 -1.40 -3.12
CA TYR A 319 1.05 -1.07 -4.35
C TYR A 319 1.87 -0.24 -5.31
N HIS A 320 2.78 0.56 -4.77
CA HIS A 320 3.44 1.61 -5.51
C HIS A 320 4.90 1.26 -5.84
N SER A 321 5.61 0.58 -4.94
CA SER A 321 6.94 0.02 -5.20
C SER A 321 6.89 -1.10 -6.24
N ASN A 322 5.72 -1.75 -6.33
CA ASN A 322 5.53 -2.93 -7.17
C ASN A 322 4.26 -2.82 -8.06
N ALA A 323 3.95 -1.60 -8.52
CA ALA A 323 2.75 -1.33 -9.31
C ALA A 323 2.71 -2.14 -10.61
N ASP A 324 3.87 -2.34 -11.24
CA ASP A 324 4.02 -3.08 -12.49
C ASP A 324 3.78 -4.57 -12.30
N GLU A 325 4.22 -5.14 -11.17
CA GLU A 325 3.98 -6.52 -10.77
C GLU A 325 2.49 -6.75 -10.52
N ILE A 326 1.83 -5.83 -9.81
CA ILE A 326 0.38 -5.91 -9.62
C ILE A 326 -0.34 -5.80 -10.96
N CYS A 327 0.05 -4.86 -11.81
CA CYS A 327 -0.55 -4.72 -13.13
C CYS A 327 -0.33 -5.95 -13.98
N PHE A 328 0.87 -6.52 -13.97
CA PHE A 328 1.19 -7.78 -14.65
C PHE A 328 0.34 -8.93 -14.09
N VAL A 329 0.23 -9.04 -12.78
CA VAL A 329 -0.53 -10.08 -12.09
C VAL A 329 -2.02 -9.95 -12.40
N ILE A 330 -2.61 -8.76 -12.26
CA ILE A 330 -4.02 -8.46 -12.59
C ILE A 330 -4.28 -8.73 -14.07
N ARG A 331 -3.40 -8.27 -14.96
CA ARG A 331 -3.51 -8.48 -16.41
C ARG A 331 -3.57 -9.96 -16.77
N ASN A 332 -2.65 -10.76 -16.23
CA ASN A 332 -2.63 -12.19 -16.50
C ASN A 332 -3.83 -12.89 -15.85
N THR A 333 -4.22 -12.47 -14.64
CA THR A 333 -5.42 -12.94 -13.95
C THR A 333 -6.70 -12.68 -14.75
N LEU A 334 -6.84 -11.49 -15.35
CA LEU A 334 -7.99 -11.12 -16.19
C LEU A 334 -8.03 -11.95 -17.48
N LYS A 335 -6.88 -12.18 -18.14
CA LYS A 335 -6.82 -13.06 -19.31
C LYS A 335 -7.29 -14.49 -19.02
N ILE A 336 -7.08 -14.95 -17.78
CA ILE A 336 -7.54 -16.26 -17.30
C ILE A 336 -9.03 -16.22 -16.92
N LYS A 337 -9.56 -15.05 -16.51
CA LYS A 337 -10.94 -14.88 -16.00
C LYS A 337 -12.00 -15.14 -17.06
N ASP A 338 -11.80 -14.77 -18.32
CA ASP A 338 -12.78 -14.91 -19.41
C ASP A 338 -13.18 -16.37 -19.73
N GLN A 339 -12.61 -17.35 -19.02
CA GLN A 339 -12.89 -18.77 -19.22
C GLN A 339 -13.55 -19.46 -18.01
N LEU A 340 -13.99 -18.71 -16.98
CA LEU A 340 -14.46 -19.26 -15.71
C LEU A 340 -15.98 -19.02 -15.52
N ASN A 341 -16.75 -20.10 -15.33
CA ASN A 341 -18.15 -20.03 -14.92
C ASN A 341 -18.26 -19.56 -13.44
N GLU A 342 -19.20 -18.66 -13.18
CA GLU A 342 -19.43 -18.05 -11.87
C GLU A 342 -20.10 -19.04 -10.90
N SER A 343 -19.33 -19.74 -10.07
CA SER A 343 -19.84 -20.32 -8.83
C SER A 343 -19.64 -19.32 -7.69
N SER A 344 -20.73 -18.99 -6.98
CA SER A 344 -20.76 -18.06 -5.85
C SER A 344 -20.05 -18.65 -4.63
N ASN A 345 -18.72 -18.56 -4.63
CA ASN A 345 -17.90 -19.06 -3.54
C ASN A 345 -18.08 -18.19 -2.28
N LEU A 346 -17.97 -18.80 -1.09
CA LEU A 346 -17.97 -18.17 0.24
C LEU A 346 -17.14 -16.86 0.31
N ALA A 347 -16.03 -16.80 -0.42
CA ALA A 347 -15.20 -15.61 -0.56
C ALA A 347 -15.96 -14.40 -1.13
N GLY A 348 -16.82 -14.61 -2.14
CA GLY A 348 -17.65 -13.55 -2.73
C GLY A 348 -18.66 -12.97 -1.74
N ILE A 349 -19.33 -13.84 -0.97
CA ILE A 349 -20.25 -13.41 0.11
C ILE A 349 -19.48 -12.59 1.15
N PHE A 350 -18.31 -13.06 1.57
CA PHE A 350 -17.46 -12.36 2.52
C PHE A 350 -17.02 -10.98 2.00
N PHE A 351 -16.59 -10.86 0.74
CA PHE A 351 -16.22 -9.56 0.16
C PHE A 351 -17.40 -8.61 0.02
N HIS A 352 -18.60 -9.11 -0.31
CA HIS A 352 -19.80 -8.28 -0.27
C HIS A 352 -20.07 -7.74 1.15
N GLY A 353 -19.84 -8.54 2.18
CA GLY A 353 -19.85 -8.08 3.57
C GLY A 353 -18.80 -7.01 3.85
N LEU A 354 -17.58 -7.15 3.33
CA LEU A 354 -16.50 -6.18 3.48
C LEU A 354 -16.75 -4.85 2.73
N ILE A 355 -17.46 -4.86 1.60
CA ILE A 355 -17.87 -3.63 0.92
C ILE A 355 -18.77 -2.78 1.83
N SER A 356 -19.67 -3.42 2.58
CA SER A 356 -20.48 -2.72 3.61
C SER A 356 -19.59 -2.04 4.66
N PHE A 357 -18.42 -2.62 4.96
CA PHE A 357 -17.46 -2.08 5.93
C PHE A 357 -16.81 -0.77 5.47
N ILE A 358 -16.56 -0.62 4.16
CA ILE A 358 -16.04 0.63 3.56
C ILE A 358 -16.97 1.80 3.87
N VAL A 359 -18.29 1.58 3.89
CA VAL A 359 -19.29 2.61 4.17
C VAL A 359 -19.56 2.73 5.67
N LYS A 360 -19.64 1.60 6.38
CA LYS A 360 -19.98 1.57 7.81
C LYS A 360 -18.89 2.15 8.69
N ALA A 361 -17.61 1.88 8.45
CA ALA A 361 -16.53 2.37 9.31
C ALA A 361 -16.47 3.92 9.39
N PRO A 362 -16.54 4.66 8.26
CA PRO A 362 -16.66 6.12 8.29
C PRO A 362 -17.93 6.60 9.00
N LEU A 363 -19.06 5.92 8.80
CA LEU A 363 -20.34 6.32 9.39
C LEU A 363 -20.38 6.10 10.91
N VAL A 364 -19.82 4.99 11.40
CA VAL A 364 -19.63 4.75 12.83
C VAL A 364 -18.65 5.77 13.41
N GLY A 365 -17.56 6.06 12.69
CA GLY A 365 -16.63 7.13 13.03
C GLY A 365 -17.34 8.47 13.22
N PHE A 366 -18.18 8.85 12.26
CA PHE A 366 -19.04 10.04 12.32
C PHE A 366 -19.94 10.05 13.58
N VAL A 367 -20.68 8.96 13.83
CA VAL A 367 -21.58 8.88 15.00
C VAL A 367 -20.80 9.04 16.31
N VAL A 368 -19.65 8.37 16.43
CA VAL A 368 -18.78 8.50 17.61
C VAL A 368 -18.26 9.93 17.78
N MET A 369 -17.93 10.62 16.70
CA MET A 369 -17.49 12.01 16.74
C MET A 369 -18.60 12.98 17.18
N VAL A 370 -19.84 12.74 16.74
CA VAL A 370 -20.99 13.57 17.13
C VAL A 370 -21.34 13.35 18.60
N ILE A 371 -21.37 12.08 19.06
CA ILE A 371 -21.72 11.73 20.44
C ILE A 371 -20.61 12.15 21.41
N ASN A 372 -19.34 11.94 21.04
CA ASN A 372 -18.21 12.24 21.90
C ASN A 372 -17.10 12.96 21.12
N PRO A 373 -17.24 14.27 20.90
CA PRO A 373 -16.30 15.06 20.12
C PRO A 373 -14.91 15.15 20.76
N LYS A 374 -14.71 14.70 22.01
CA LYS A 374 -13.39 14.64 22.66
C LYS A 374 -12.57 13.41 22.23
N LEU A 375 -13.22 12.37 21.69
CA LEU A 375 -12.55 11.17 21.16
C LEU A 375 -11.99 11.39 19.76
N ASP A 376 -12.55 12.34 19.02
CA ASP A 376 -12.06 12.72 17.71
C ASP A 376 -10.67 13.36 17.78
N PRO A 377 -9.67 12.76 17.14
CA PRO A 377 -8.34 13.34 17.16
C PRO A 377 -8.24 14.66 16.36
N THR A 378 -9.15 14.92 15.42
CA THR A 378 -9.24 16.20 14.69
C THR A 378 -9.90 17.32 15.49
N TYR A 379 -10.61 17.01 16.59
CA TYR A 379 -11.16 17.99 17.55
C TYR A 379 -10.16 19.07 17.90
N LEU A 380 -8.95 18.59 18.13
CA LEU A 380 -7.94 19.42 18.70
C LEU A 380 -7.22 20.29 17.64
N TRP A 381 -7.43 20.02 16.33
CA TRP A 381 -7.06 20.95 15.25
C TRP A 381 -7.93 22.19 15.26
N PHE A 382 -9.22 22.04 15.60
CA PHE A 382 -10.18 23.13 15.51
C PHE A 382 -10.50 23.80 16.86
N ARG A 383 -10.07 23.22 17.99
CA ARG A 383 -10.42 23.75 19.32
C ARG A 383 -10.02 25.22 19.51
N ASN A 384 -8.84 25.62 19.03
CA ASN A 384 -8.28 26.96 19.22
C ASN A 384 -8.64 27.95 18.10
N VAL A 385 -9.38 27.53 17.07
CA VAL A 385 -9.67 28.39 15.91
C VAL A 385 -10.92 29.24 16.20
N SER A 386 -10.81 30.42 16.80
CA SER A 386 -11.98 31.25 17.15
C SER A 386 -12.77 31.77 15.94
N ILE A 387 -12.13 31.87 14.77
CA ILE A 387 -12.70 32.46 13.54
C ILE A 387 -13.82 31.58 12.94
N ILE A 388 -13.79 30.27 13.16
CA ILE A 388 -14.74 29.32 12.55
C ILE A 388 -15.83 29.01 13.57
N SER A 389 -17.10 29.12 13.17
CA SER A 389 -18.23 28.77 14.04
C SER A 389 -18.15 27.32 14.51
N CYS A 390 -18.69 27.02 15.70
CA CYS A 390 -18.62 25.66 16.26
C CYS A 390 -19.23 24.60 15.32
N GLY A 391 -20.33 24.93 14.64
CA GLY A 391 -20.95 24.05 13.63
C GLY A 391 -20.03 23.77 12.44
N MET A 392 -19.36 24.81 11.92
CA MET A 392 -18.41 24.64 10.81
C MET A 392 -17.17 23.84 11.21
N LYS A 393 -16.67 24.01 12.45
CA LYS A 393 -15.58 23.18 12.98
C LYS A 393 -15.97 21.70 12.99
N LEU A 394 -17.15 21.39 13.53
CA LEU A 394 -17.65 20.02 13.58
C LEU A 394 -17.79 19.44 12.16
N CYS A 395 -18.34 20.22 11.23
CA CYS A 395 -18.47 19.83 9.83
C CYS A 395 -17.12 19.49 9.17
N PHE A 396 -16.11 20.36 9.30
CA PHE A 396 -14.77 20.09 8.75
C PHE A 396 -14.10 18.86 9.35
N ARG A 397 -14.25 18.67 10.67
CA ARG A 397 -13.72 17.50 11.38
C ARG A 397 -14.33 16.21 10.86
N ILE A 398 -15.65 16.19 10.73
CA ILE A 398 -16.40 15.06 10.17
C ILE A 398 -15.92 14.77 8.75
N LEU A 399 -15.84 15.78 7.89
CA LEU A 399 -15.44 15.60 6.49
C LEU A 399 -14.01 15.03 6.38
N LEU A 400 -13.06 15.57 7.15
CA LEU A 400 -11.68 15.12 7.14
C LEU A 400 -11.55 13.68 7.66
N TYR A 401 -12.16 13.37 8.81
CA TYR A 401 -12.06 12.06 9.43
C TYR A 401 -12.76 10.98 8.62
N CYS A 402 -13.98 11.25 8.14
CA CYS A 402 -14.71 10.32 7.28
C CYS A 402 -13.99 10.09 5.96
N SER A 403 -13.43 11.13 5.35
CA SER A 403 -12.64 11.00 4.11
C SER A 403 -11.38 10.15 4.33
N ALA A 404 -10.65 10.38 5.42
CA ALA A 404 -9.48 9.57 5.77
C ALA A 404 -9.84 8.11 6.01
N LEU A 405 -10.90 7.84 6.80
CA LEU A 405 -11.38 6.48 7.05
C LEU A 405 -11.89 5.79 5.78
N MET A 406 -12.61 6.50 4.92
CA MET A 406 -13.04 6.00 3.61
C MET A 406 -11.83 5.58 2.80
N HIS A 407 -10.82 6.46 2.68
CA HIS A 407 -9.63 6.22 1.89
C HIS A 407 -8.84 5.01 2.39
N ILE A 408 -8.58 4.92 3.70
CA ILE A 408 -7.90 3.78 4.32
C ILE A 408 -8.68 2.49 4.09
N SER A 409 -10.00 2.53 4.26
CA SER A 409 -10.86 1.37 4.06
C SER A 409 -10.80 0.90 2.61
N ILE A 410 -10.91 1.81 1.64
CA ILE A 410 -10.79 1.50 0.21
C ILE A 410 -9.44 0.85 -0.09
N LEU A 411 -8.35 1.36 0.48
CA LEU A 411 -7.01 0.81 0.25
C LEU A 411 -6.84 -0.59 0.84
N ILE A 412 -7.20 -0.78 2.11
CA ILE A 412 -7.07 -2.08 2.79
C ILE A 412 -7.97 -3.12 2.14
N PHE A 413 -9.25 -2.80 1.92
CA PHE A 413 -10.19 -3.76 1.32
C PHE A 413 -9.94 -3.95 -0.17
N GLY A 414 -9.51 -2.91 -0.90
CA GLY A 414 -9.07 -3.02 -2.28
C GLY A 414 -7.88 -3.95 -2.44
N PHE A 415 -6.89 -3.86 -1.54
CA PHE A 415 -5.76 -4.80 -1.47
C PHE A 415 -6.24 -6.22 -1.23
N ALA A 416 -7.05 -6.42 -0.19
CA ALA A 416 -7.60 -7.71 0.18
C ALA A 416 -8.37 -8.39 -0.96
N ILE A 417 -9.30 -7.65 -1.59
CA ILE A 417 -10.10 -8.14 -2.72
C ILE A 417 -9.21 -8.49 -3.91
N SER A 418 -8.25 -7.62 -4.23
CA SER A 418 -7.30 -7.86 -5.34
C SER A 418 -6.47 -9.11 -5.09
N GLY A 419 -5.86 -9.23 -3.91
CA GLY A 419 -5.04 -10.37 -3.51
C GLY A 419 -5.81 -11.68 -3.59
N VAL A 420 -7.01 -11.74 -3.02
CA VAL A 420 -7.82 -12.95 -3.06
C VAL A 420 -8.26 -13.32 -4.48
N ASN A 421 -8.64 -12.35 -5.31
CA ASN A 421 -9.00 -12.63 -6.71
C ASN A 421 -7.82 -13.22 -7.50
N ILE A 422 -6.62 -12.71 -7.29
CA ILE A 422 -5.38 -13.21 -7.89
C ILE A 422 -5.15 -14.66 -7.47
N ILE A 423 -5.13 -14.95 -6.17
CA ILE A 423 -4.87 -16.30 -5.65
C ILE A 423 -5.97 -17.27 -6.09
N ALA A 424 -7.24 -16.87 -6.01
CA ALA A 424 -8.35 -17.70 -6.46
C ALA A 424 -8.28 -18.03 -7.95
N SER A 425 -7.81 -17.10 -8.80
CA SER A 425 -7.59 -17.37 -10.22
C SER A 425 -6.52 -18.44 -10.45
N ILE A 426 -5.40 -18.38 -9.72
CA ILE A 426 -4.35 -19.41 -9.77
C ILE A 426 -4.93 -20.76 -9.35
N VAL A 427 -5.64 -20.82 -8.22
CA VAL A 427 -6.26 -22.06 -7.70
C VAL A 427 -7.24 -22.66 -8.71
N ARG A 428 -8.10 -21.85 -9.33
CA ARG A 428 -9.05 -22.32 -10.36
C ARG A 428 -8.37 -22.80 -11.62
N THR A 429 -7.30 -22.13 -12.05
CA THR A 429 -6.52 -22.54 -13.23
C THR A 429 -5.92 -23.93 -13.00
N LEU A 430 -5.33 -24.15 -11.82
CA LEU A 430 -4.82 -25.47 -11.44
C LEU A 430 -5.91 -26.53 -11.41
N ASP A 431 -7.08 -26.21 -10.84
CA ASP A 431 -8.22 -27.13 -10.74
C ASP A 431 -8.71 -27.61 -12.12
N ARG A 432 -8.86 -26.65 -13.04
CA ARG A 432 -9.28 -26.94 -14.41
C ARG A 432 -8.24 -27.78 -15.15
N SER A 433 -6.96 -27.49 -14.95
CA SER A 433 -5.90 -28.27 -15.57
C SER A 433 -5.87 -29.71 -15.06
N VAL A 434 -6.32 -29.98 -13.83
CA VAL A 434 -6.49 -31.33 -13.29
C VAL A 434 -7.76 -32.00 -13.84
N SER A 435 -8.90 -31.29 -13.88
CA SER A 435 -10.19 -31.90 -14.22
C SER A 435 -10.31 -32.31 -15.70
N VAL A 436 -9.72 -31.52 -16.62
CA VAL A 436 -9.77 -31.78 -18.07
C VAL A 436 -9.11 -33.11 -18.44
N ASP A 437 -8.14 -33.56 -17.64
CA ASP A 437 -7.40 -34.78 -17.91
C ASP A 437 -8.11 -36.05 -17.44
N GLN A 438 -9.06 -35.94 -16.51
CA GLN A 438 -9.74 -37.09 -15.91
C GLN A 438 -10.88 -37.64 -16.80
N GLU A 439 -11.50 -36.79 -17.63
CA GLU A 439 -12.65 -37.18 -18.47
C GLU A 439 -12.25 -37.78 -19.84
N ARG A 440 -10.98 -37.63 -20.28
CA ARG A 440 -10.51 -38.14 -21.58
C ARG A 440 -9.65 -39.39 -21.43
N GLY A 441 -10.29 -40.55 -21.53
CA GLY A 441 -9.61 -41.85 -21.54
C GLY A 441 -8.57 -42.03 -22.66
N ASN A 442 -7.43 -42.61 -22.26
CA ASN A 442 -6.43 -43.43 -22.95
C ASN A 442 -5.66 -42.95 -24.20
N PHE A 443 -5.96 -41.82 -24.84
CA PHE A 443 -5.03 -41.23 -25.81
C PHE A 443 -4.74 -39.75 -25.51
N LEU A 444 -3.66 -39.56 -24.75
CA LEU A 444 -3.06 -38.28 -24.40
C LEU A 444 -2.78 -37.46 -25.66
N ASN A 445 -3.62 -36.45 -25.89
CA ASN A 445 -3.37 -35.45 -26.90
C ASN A 445 -2.10 -34.69 -26.50
N ILE A 446 -0.99 -34.95 -27.20
CA ILE A 446 0.32 -34.31 -26.97
C ILE A 446 0.18 -32.79 -26.92
N SER A 447 -0.75 -32.22 -27.70
CA SER A 447 -1.02 -30.78 -27.69
C SER A 447 -1.57 -30.29 -26.34
N GLN A 448 -2.47 -31.04 -25.69
CA GLN A 448 -3.02 -30.69 -24.37
C GLN A 448 -1.94 -30.71 -23.30
N TYR A 449 -1.10 -31.74 -23.29
CA TYR A 449 0.05 -31.82 -22.37
C TYR A 449 1.00 -30.63 -22.51
N VAL A 450 1.33 -30.24 -23.75
CA VAL A 450 2.19 -29.08 -24.02
C VAL A 450 1.54 -27.78 -23.56
N ILE A 451 0.22 -27.62 -23.77
CA ILE A 451 -0.54 -26.45 -23.31
C ILE A 451 -0.55 -26.40 -21.77
N SER A 452 -0.84 -27.51 -21.09
CA SER A 452 -0.87 -27.60 -19.63
C SER A 452 0.49 -27.26 -19.00
N ILE A 453 1.60 -27.74 -19.58
CA ILE A 453 2.94 -27.36 -19.13
C ILE A 453 3.22 -25.88 -19.35
N ARG A 454 2.81 -25.32 -20.50
CA ARG A 454 2.99 -23.88 -20.78
C ARG A 454 2.24 -23.05 -19.74
N ILE A 455 0.96 -23.36 -19.49
CA ILE A 455 0.14 -22.66 -18.49
C ILE A 455 0.78 -22.76 -17.11
N TYR A 456 1.25 -23.95 -16.70
CA TYR A 456 1.89 -24.10 -15.40
C TYR A 456 3.18 -23.29 -15.26
N ARG A 457 3.98 -23.16 -16.33
CA ARG A 457 5.16 -22.29 -16.33
C ARG A 457 4.78 -20.81 -16.22
N GLU A 458 3.69 -20.39 -16.85
CA GLU A 458 3.15 -19.03 -16.67
C GLU A 458 2.72 -18.81 -15.21
N LEU A 459 2.08 -19.79 -14.57
CA LEU A 459 1.74 -19.75 -13.15
C LEU A 459 2.97 -19.72 -12.24
N GLN A 460 4.08 -20.38 -12.60
CA GLN A 460 5.34 -20.30 -11.85
C GLN A 460 5.94 -18.90 -11.88
N ILE A 461 5.98 -18.28 -13.06
CA ILE A 461 6.45 -16.89 -13.22
C ILE A 461 5.55 -15.95 -12.42
N LEU A 462 4.23 -16.11 -12.56
CA LEU A 462 3.24 -15.32 -11.82
C LEU A 462 3.41 -15.46 -10.31
N THR A 463 3.55 -16.69 -9.81
CA THR A 463 3.76 -16.98 -8.38
C THR A 463 5.08 -16.41 -7.87
N GLN A 464 6.13 -16.44 -8.69
CA GLN A 464 7.41 -15.82 -8.34
C GLN A 464 7.29 -14.30 -8.19
N VAL A 465 6.60 -13.64 -9.13
CA VAL A 465 6.33 -12.19 -9.06
C VAL A 465 5.47 -11.87 -7.85
N ILE A 466 4.42 -12.65 -7.59
CA ILE A 466 3.58 -12.52 -6.39
C ILE A 466 4.42 -12.66 -5.11
N ASN A 467 5.34 -13.63 -5.04
CA ASN A 467 6.20 -13.81 -3.87
C ASN A 467 7.15 -12.63 -3.65
N GLN A 468 7.67 -12.03 -4.71
CA GLN A 468 8.47 -10.81 -4.62
C GLN A 468 7.61 -9.65 -4.09
N PHE A 469 6.40 -9.53 -4.63
CA PHE A 469 5.42 -8.52 -4.26
C PHE A 469 5.04 -8.59 -2.76
N ILE A 470 4.61 -9.77 -2.30
CA ILE A 470 4.09 -9.96 -0.95
C ILE A 470 5.17 -10.18 0.11
N ARG A 471 6.45 -10.25 -0.30
CA ARG A 471 7.58 -10.62 0.57
C ARG A 471 7.60 -9.80 1.86
N TYR A 472 7.32 -8.51 1.76
CA TYR A 472 7.30 -7.60 2.91
C TYR A 472 5.90 -7.32 3.43
N VAL A 473 4.88 -7.37 2.55
CA VAL A 473 3.49 -7.11 2.96
C VAL A 473 2.96 -8.15 3.91
N ILE A 474 3.10 -9.45 3.59
CA ILE A 474 2.45 -10.47 4.41
C ILE A 474 3.05 -10.54 5.81
N PRO A 475 4.38 -10.51 6.02
CA PRO A 475 4.93 -10.50 7.38
C PRO A 475 4.48 -9.29 8.20
N VAL A 476 4.55 -8.08 7.63
CA VAL A 476 4.18 -6.83 8.32
C VAL A 476 2.67 -6.79 8.55
N GLY A 477 1.88 -7.13 7.53
CA GLY A 477 0.42 -7.19 7.61
C GLY A 477 -0.07 -8.22 8.62
N ALA A 478 0.52 -9.42 8.65
CA ALA A 478 0.17 -10.45 9.63
C ALA A 478 0.51 -10.01 11.06
N LEU A 479 1.68 -9.40 11.28
CA LEU A 479 2.05 -8.85 12.59
C LEU A 479 1.06 -7.76 13.03
N ILE A 480 0.75 -6.82 12.14
CA ILE A 480 -0.25 -5.77 12.37
C ILE A 480 -1.61 -6.38 12.71
N PHE A 481 -2.08 -7.38 11.96
CA PHE A 481 -3.36 -8.03 12.23
C PHE A 481 -3.38 -8.72 13.60
N VAL A 482 -2.29 -9.37 14.00
CA VAL A 482 -2.19 -9.98 15.33
C VAL A 482 -2.27 -8.94 16.43
N LEU A 483 -1.47 -7.87 16.33
CA LEU A 483 -1.47 -6.79 17.32
C LEU A 483 -2.82 -6.09 17.38
N LEU A 484 -3.43 -5.79 16.22
CA LEU A 484 -4.72 -5.14 16.12
C LEU A 484 -5.82 -6.00 16.73
N ALA A 485 -5.91 -7.27 16.33
CA ALA A 485 -6.93 -8.19 16.86
C ALA A 485 -6.76 -8.42 18.36
N ALA A 486 -5.53 -8.52 18.87
CA ALA A 486 -5.27 -8.69 20.30
C ALA A 486 -5.69 -7.46 21.11
N MET A 487 -5.37 -6.26 20.64
CA MET A 487 -5.75 -5.00 21.29
C MET A 487 -7.26 -4.78 21.26
N LEU A 488 -7.91 -5.06 20.12
CA LEU A 488 -9.36 -4.97 19.99
C LEU A 488 -10.05 -6.02 20.87
N GLY A 489 -9.54 -7.25 20.90
CA GLY A 489 -10.07 -8.32 21.77
C GLY A 489 -10.00 -7.93 23.23
N PHE A 490 -8.88 -7.35 23.67
CA PHE A 490 -8.75 -6.77 25.00
C PHE A 490 -9.78 -5.67 25.27
N MET A 491 -9.98 -4.74 24.33
CA MET A 491 -10.97 -3.67 24.45
C MET A 491 -12.39 -4.24 24.58
N VAL A 492 -12.74 -5.22 23.76
CA VAL A 492 -14.06 -5.89 23.80
C VAL A 492 -14.27 -6.62 25.12
N ILE A 493 -13.29 -7.39 25.60
CA ILE A 493 -13.46 -8.20 26.82
C ILE A 493 -13.48 -7.32 28.07
N LYS A 494 -12.52 -6.40 28.18
CA LYS A 494 -12.26 -5.69 29.43
C LYS A 494 -12.91 -4.32 29.53
N MET A 495 -13.12 -3.66 28.38
CA MET A 495 -13.69 -2.31 28.35
C MET A 495 -15.18 -2.33 27.99
N ALA A 496 -15.78 -3.51 27.70
CA ALA A 496 -17.22 -3.66 27.59
C ALA A 496 -17.90 -3.15 28.87
N GLY A 497 -18.80 -2.17 28.71
CA GLY A 497 -19.45 -1.46 29.82
C GLY A 497 -18.81 -0.11 30.18
N LYS A 498 -17.55 0.13 29.81
CA LYS A 498 -16.87 1.45 30.00
C LYS A 498 -16.84 2.31 28.74
N ILE A 499 -16.91 1.69 27.56
CA ILE A 499 -16.92 2.39 26.27
C ILE A 499 -18.30 2.32 25.62
N PRO A 500 -18.68 3.31 24.78
CA PRO A 500 -19.94 3.28 24.03
C PRO A 500 -20.13 1.97 23.26
N PHE A 501 -21.35 1.42 23.29
CA PHE A 501 -21.69 0.16 22.62
C PHE A 501 -21.35 0.16 21.12
N ALA A 502 -21.50 1.31 20.45
CA ALA A 502 -21.12 1.48 19.05
C ALA A 502 -19.63 1.18 18.78
N LEU A 503 -18.73 1.50 19.72
CA LEU A 503 -17.30 1.18 19.60
C LEU A 503 -17.04 -0.31 19.86
N VAL A 504 -17.71 -0.92 20.84
CA VAL A 504 -17.62 -2.38 21.06
C VAL A 504 -18.06 -3.14 19.81
N PHE A 505 -19.19 -2.75 19.21
CA PHE A 505 -19.69 -3.34 17.98
C PHE A 505 -18.71 -3.18 16.82
N LEU A 506 -18.11 -1.99 16.67
CA LEU A 506 -17.07 -1.74 15.68
C LEU A 506 -15.87 -2.66 15.90
N ASP A 507 -15.35 -2.75 17.12
CA ASP A 507 -14.19 -3.57 17.48
C ASP A 507 -14.45 -5.05 17.18
N VAL A 508 -15.61 -5.59 17.59
CA VAL A 508 -16.04 -6.97 17.26
C VAL A 508 -16.09 -7.19 15.76
N THR A 509 -16.63 -6.21 15.00
CA THR A 509 -16.74 -6.36 13.55
C THR A 509 -15.36 -6.30 12.87
N ILE A 510 -14.43 -5.45 13.34
CA ILE A 510 -13.05 -5.40 12.84
C ILE A 510 -12.33 -6.73 13.15
N ILE A 511 -12.48 -7.28 14.37
CA ILE A 511 -11.94 -8.59 14.72
C ILE A 511 -12.49 -9.66 13.77
N GLY A 512 -13.81 -9.69 13.55
CA GLY A 512 -14.45 -10.62 12.61
C GLY A 512 -13.91 -10.48 11.18
N ALA A 513 -13.69 -9.25 10.70
CA ALA A 513 -13.10 -8.98 9.39
C ALA A 513 -11.64 -9.49 9.29
N ILE A 514 -10.82 -9.26 10.32
CA ILE A 514 -9.43 -9.76 10.37
C ILE A 514 -9.41 -11.29 10.36
N LEU A 515 -10.23 -11.93 11.21
CA LEU A 515 -10.31 -13.39 11.29
C LEU A 515 -10.82 -14.00 9.98
N GLY A 516 -11.84 -13.41 9.37
CA GLY A 516 -12.37 -13.84 8.09
C GLY A 516 -11.35 -13.67 6.95
N PHE A 517 -10.58 -12.58 6.96
CA PHE A 517 -9.52 -12.35 5.98
C PHE A 517 -8.41 -13.39 6.09
N ILE A 518 -7.91 -13.63 7.31
CA ILE A 518 -6.94 -14.71 7.59
C ILE A 518 -7.51 -16.05 7.13
N GLN A 519 -8.77 -16.35 7.49
CA GLN A 519 -9.40 -17.62 7.16
C GLN A 519 -9.49 -17.84 5.64
N ILE A 520 -9.90 -16.83 4.86
CA ILE A 520 -10.09 -16.97 3.42
C ILE A 520 -8.77 -16.91 2.68
N GLU A 521 -7.97 -15.87 2.90
CA GLU A 521 -6.75 -15.62 2.14
C GLU A 521 -5.70 -16.70 2.38
N PHE A 522 -5.42 -17.07 3.64
CA PHE A 522 -4.41 -18.08 3.93
C PHE A 522 -4.85 -19.47 3.48
N SER A 523 -6.17 -19.76 3.47
CA SER A 523 -6.67 -21.03 2.94
C SER A 523 -6.46 -21.13 1.43
N LEU A 524 -6.75 -20.05 0.69
CA LEU A 524 -6.50 -20.00 -0.75
C LEU A 524 -5.02 -20.12 -1.08
N MET A 525 -4.14 -19.44 -0.34
CA MET A 525 -2.70 -19.55 -0.51
C MET A 525 -2.17 -20.97 -0.21
N ALA A 526 -2.73 -21.65 0.79
CA ALA A 526 -2.42 -23.06 1.08
C ALA A 526 -2.93 -24.00 -0.03
N ASP A 527 -4.09 -23.70 -0.62
CA ASP A 527 -4.65 -24.46 -1.73
C ASP A 527 -3.81 -24.37 -3.01
N VAL A 528 -3.15 -23.24 -3.29
CA VAL A 528 -2.18 -23.12 -4.40
C VAL A 528 -1.10 -24.20 -4.28
N MET A 529 -0.53 -24.40 -3.09
CA MET A 529 0.51 -25.41 -2.86
C MET A 529 -0.05 -26.83 -3.01
N ARG A 530 -1.22 -27.11 -2.42
CA ARG A 530 -1.85 -28.44 -2.52
C ARG A 530 -2.15 -28.79 -3.98
N LYS A 531 -2.94 -27.95 -4.67
CA LYS A 531 -3.35 -28.21 -6.06
C LYS A 531 -2.18 -28.24 -7.03
N SER A 532 -1.15 -27.42 -6.83
CA SER A 532 0.04 -27.48 -7.69
C SER A 532 0.90 -28.72 -7.46
N THR A 533 0.79 -29.37 -6.29
CA THR A 533 1.40 -30.67 -6.00
C THR A 533 0.61 -31.78 -6.68
N ASP A 534 -0.72 -31.75 -6.55
CA ASP A 534 -1.62 -32.74 -7.16
C ASP A 534 -1.49 -32.70 -8.69
N PHE A 535 -1.57 -31.51 -9.29
CA PHE A 535 -1.34 -31.32 -10.73
C PHE A 535 0.02 -31.87 -11.20
N LYS A 536 1.09 -31.66 -10.40
CA LYS A 536 2.40 -32.20 -10.75
C LYS A 536 2.41 -33.73 -10.71
N LYS A 537 1.76 -34.35 -9.72
CA LYS A 537 1.63 -35.81 -9.63
C LYS A 537 0.83 -36.36 -10.82
N ASP A 538 -0.27 -35.71 -11.20
CA ASP A 538 -1.08 -36.12 -12.34
C ASP A 538 -0.26 -36.07 -13.64
N LEU A 539 0.52 -35.02 -13.84
CA LEU A 539 1.45 -34.95 -14.97
C LEU A 539 2.56 -36.01 -14.91
N GLU A 540 3.01 -36.43 -13.72
CA GLU A 540 3.97 -37.51 -13.54
C GLU A 540 3.36 -38.88 -13.91
N PHE A 541 2.09 -39.12 -13.56
CA PHE A 541 1.36 -40.31 -13.96
C PHE A 541 1.10 -40.35 -15.48
N GLN A 542 0.79 -39.21 -16.09
CA GLN A 542 0.57 -39.09 -17.55
C GLN A 542 1.86 -39.08 -18.38
N GLY A 543 3.00 -38.77 -17.76
CA GLY A 543 4.25 -38.43 -18.45
C GLY A 543 4.84 -39.53 -19.32
N GLY A 544 4.47 -40.80 -19.11
CA GLY A 544 5.02 -41.96 -19.83
C GLY A 544 6.54 -42.08 -19.74
N TYR A 545 7.12 -43.12 -20.36
CA TYR A 545 8.58 -43.39 -20.30
C TYR A 545 9.46 -42.45 -21.15
N ILE A 546 8.88 -41.41 -21.77
CA ILE A 546 9.64 -40.52 -22.66
C ILE A 546 10.59 -39.62 -21.83
N SER A 547 11.90 -39.82 -22.02
CA SER A 547 12.97 -39.12 -21.31
C SER A 547 12.84 -37.58 -21.34
N TYR A 548 12.42 -37.02 -22.49
CA TYR A 548 12.18 -35.59 -22.65
C TYR A 548 11.10 -35.04 -21.71
N ARG A 549 9.97 -35.75 -21.56
CA ARG A 549 8.87 -35.35 -20.65
C ARG A 549 9.32 -35.40 -19.20
N LYS A 550 10.03 -36.46 -18.81
CA LYS A 550 10.61 -36.59 -17.47
C LYS A 550 11.55 -35.42 -17.12
N ARG A 551 12.36 -34.96 -18.09
CA ARG A 551 13.23 -33.78 -17.91
C ARG A 551 12.41 -32.49 -17.72
N GLN A 552 11.34 -32.30 -18.50
CA GLN A 552 10.45 -31.15 -18.33
C GLN A 552 9.74 -31.16 -16.97
N LEU A 553 9.24 -32.31 -16.51
CA LEU A 553 8.58 -32.45 -15.21
C LEU A 553 9.51 -32.17 -14.04
N ARG A 554 10.79 -32.61 -14.13
CA ARG A 554 11.81 -32.25 -13.13
C ARG A 554 12.05 -30.75 -13.03
N SER A 555 11.88 -30.00 -14.12
CA SER A 555 11.99 -28.54 -14.09
C SER A 555 10.79 -27.83 -13.43
N LEU A 556 9.67 -28.54 -13.28
CA LEU A 556 8.48 -27.99 -12.62
C LEU A 556 8.63 -28.03 -11.09
N LYS A 557 8.79 -26.86 -10.50
CA LYS A 557 8.69 -26.62 -9.05
C LYS A 557 7.23 -26.43 -8.65
N VAL A 558 6.87 -27.03 -7.51
CA VAL A 558 5.58 -26.80 -6.83
C VAL A 558 5.44 -25.31 -6.50
N LEU A 559 4.25 -24.75 -6.73
CA LEU A 559 3.96 -23.35 -6.45
C LEU A 559 3.84 -23.16 -4.94
N LYS A 560 4.63 -22.23 -4.38
CA LYS A 560 4.63 -21.91 -2.95
C LYS A 560 4.48 -20.42 -2.76
N ILE A 561 3.62 -20.01 -1.82
CA ILE A 561 3.46 -18.63 -1.41
C ILE A 561 4.29 -18.40 -0.14
N TRP A 562 5.32 -17.55 -0.24
CA TRP A 562 6.28 -17.29 0.82
C TRP A 562 5.91 -16.07 1.65
N VAL A 563 6.05 -16.20 2.97
CA VAL A 563 5.94 -15.11 3.94
C VAL A 563 7.35 -14.61 4.26
N GLY A 564 7.79 -13.60 3.51
CA GLY A 564 9.16 -13.11 3.61
C GLY A 564 10.20 -14.18 3.25
N SER A 565 11.29 -14.22 4.00
CA SER A 565 12.30 -15.29 3.94
C SER A 565 12.11 -16.36 5.02
N TYR A 566 10.97 -16.33 5.73
CA TYR A 566 10.81 -17.07 6.98
C TYR A 566 10.18 -18.45 6.76
N PHE A 567 9.01 -18.50 6.12
CA PHE A 567 8.27 -19.73 5.88
C PHE A 567 7.32 -19.59 4.68
N PHE A 568 6.72 -20.68 4.23
CA PHE A 568 5.65 -20.67 3.22
C PHE A 568 4.31 -21.02 3.86
N ILE A 569 3.22 -20.51 3.28
CA ILE A 569 1.87 -20.69 3.81
C ILE A 569 1.39 -22.12 3.52
N HIS A 570 0.97 -22.82 4.57
CA HIS A 570 0.37 -24.15 4.50
C HIS A 570 -0.91 -24.20 5.35
N LYS A 571 -1.69 -25.30 5.27
CA LYS A 571 -3.00 -25.43 5.95
C LYS A 571 -2.95 -25.16 7.47
N GLY A 572 -1.82 -25.42 8.11
CA GLY A 572 -1.61 -25.20 9.55
C GLY A 572 -1.21 -23.77 9.93
N THR A 573 -0.76 -22.94 8.98
CA THR A 573 -0.31 -21.55 9.26
C THR A 573 -1.43 -20.70 9.87
N ARG A 574 -2.67 -20.82 9.37
CA ARG A 574 -3.82 -20.07 9.90
C ARG A 574 -4.14 -20.40 11.37
N ILE A 575 -4.02 -21.68 11.75
CA ILE A 575 -4.31 -22.15 13.12
C ILE A 575 -3.29 -21.56 14.09
N LYS A 576 -2.01 -21.53 13.69
CA LYS A 576 -0.95 -20.88 14.47
C LYS A 576 -1.22 -19.39 14.65
N LEU A 577 -1.68 -18.70 13.60
CA LEU A 577 -1.98 -17.27 13.66
C LEU A 577 -3.16 -16.96 14.60
N PHE A 578 -4.23 -17.76 14.55
CA PHE A 578 -5.34 -17.66 15.51
C PHE A 578 -4.90 -17.95 16.95
N GLY A 579 -4.04 -18.94 17.15
CA GLY A 579 -3.43 -19.23 18.44
C GLY A 579 -2.66 -18.04 19.01
N LEU A 580 -1.87 -17.35 18.18
CA LEU A 580 -1.14 -16.13 18.59
C LEU A 580 -2.10 -14.99 18.96
N ILE A 581 -3.14 -14.75 18.17
CA ILE A 581 -4.16 -13.71 18.48
C ILE A 581 -4.80 -14.01 19.84
N ALA A 582 -5.26 -15.24 20.06
CA ALA A 582 -5.88 -15.64 21.32
C ALA A 582 -4.91 -15.51 22.50
N TYR A 583 -3.68 -16.02 22.35
CA TYR A 583 -2.64 -15.98 23.37
C TYR A 583 -2.34 -14.54 23.81
N TYR A 584 -2.08 -13.62 22.86
CA TYR A 584 -1.79 -12.23 23.20
C TYR A 584 -2.99 -11.48 23.74
N THR A 585 -4.21 -11.78 23.25
CA THR A 585 -5.44 -11.22 23.83
C THR A 585 -5.59 -11.60 25.30
N VAL A 586 -5.50 -12.89 25.62
CA VAL A 586 -5.62 -13.40 27.00
C VAL A 586 -4.50 -12.85 27.88
N SER A 587 -3.26 -12.81 27.37
CA SER A 587 -2.12 -12.24 28.11
C SER A 587 -2.34 -10.76 28.46
N LEU A 588 -2.86 -9.97 27.52
CA LEU A 588 -3.25 -8.58 27.77
C LEU A 588 -4.41 -8.47 28.78
N VAL A 589 -5.39 -9.38 28.73
CA VAL A 589 -6.50 -9.39 29.68
C VAL A 589 -6.03 -9.70 31.11
N ILE A 590 -5.13 -10.68 31.29
CA ILE A 590 -4.59 -11.09 32.60
C ILE A 590 -3.64 -10.05 33.18
N SER A 591 -2.82 -9.41 32.35
CA SER A 591 -1.76 -8.48 32.81
C SER A 591 -2.30 -7.15 33.34
N PHE A 592 -3.53 -6.80 32.97
CA PHE A 592 -4.20 -5.60 33.46
C PHE A 592 -5.28 -6.02 34.44
#